data_AF-F2QTB1-F1
#
_entry.id   AF-F2QTB1-F1
#
_cell.length_a   1.000
_cell.length_b   1.000
_cell.length_c   1.000
_cell.angle_alpha   90.00
_cell.angle_beta   90.00
_cell.angle_gamma   90.00
#
_symmetry.space_group_name_H-M   'P 1'
#
loop_
_entity.id
_entity.type
_entity.pdbx_description
1 polymer ?
#
loop_
_entity_poly.entity_id
_entity_poly.type
_entity_poly.pdbx_seq_one_letter_code
_entity_poly.pdbx_strand_id
1 'polypeptide(L)'
;MSTEDEDIINNLEETEVEGLVEIFIRMNDEEDKDYCFQVSTNSTFKDLLKIFDSLPLTLAPTCFQNLRPIGFQVSTSPGFLTASGGLLFDDDATNKKYLVNVALSDKIGDKVWPGQLIVPKWEFNSTAFLVIQSIFLLWLYTDLPDFISPTPGISLTSQALKAGAYIAKLLHYDDFADLLLNELLTEESKFTQSLFFVFHVAKIGFLELLLYFGFYRPYSFDILHIFTPAPAPIDKETLRKIGWTGARKVSVQDYKSRYRDHQTKKVGSLLKAKELGLFEKIIYGGVQLKDGEGWNTPLPTEDDKGAKSNTLDKLLQANGKFILNYDYIAHIGEYWETNELDVLLAKKDQCENEEELRQLDQQLNKAARDFRSYGPLECSEKVTKIVDNRMALK
;
A
#
# COMPACT_ATOMS: atom_id res chain seq x y z
N MET A 1 48.17 -9.56 21.72
CA MET A 1 46.76 -9.47 21.31
C MET A 1 45.95 -9.98 22.48
N SER A 2 45.07 -9.15 23.02
CA SER A 2 44.15 -9.57 24.07
C SER A 2 43.06 -10.46 23.43
N THR A 3 42.46 -11.32 24.24
CA THR A 3 41.28 -12.11 23.86
C THR A 3 40.11 -11.23 23.39
N GLU A 4 40.06 -9.95 23.78
CA GLU A 4 39.09 -8.97 23.28
C GLU A 4 39.37 -8.55 21.82
N ASP A 5 40.63 -8.42 21.42
CA ASP A 5 40.97 -8.10 20.03
C ASP A 5 40.67 -9.29 19.09
N GLU A 6 40.84 -10.53 19.57
CA GLU A 6 40.46 -11.75 18.83
C GLU A 6 38.93 -11.93 18.77
N ASP A 7 38.18 -11.61 19.83
CA ASP A 7 36.71 -11.65 19.80
C ASP A 7 36.11 -10.55 18.91
N ILE A 8 36.75 -9.38 18.81
CA ILE A 8 36.31 -8.31 17.89
C ILE A 8 36.61 -8.71 16.44
N ILE A 9 37.77 -9.31 16.16
CA ILE A 9 38.13 -9.78 14.81
C ILE A 9 37.26 -10.98 14.41
N ASN A 10 37.02 -11.93 15.31
CA ASN A 10 36.12 -13.07 15.05
C ASN A 10 34.65 -12.63 14.84
N ASN A 11 34.17 -11.60 15.55
CA ASN A 11 32.84 -11.03 15.32
C ASN A 11 32.74 -10.19 14.03
N LEU A 12 33.87 -9.75 13.47
CA LEU A 12 33.94 -9.05 12.18
C LEU A 12 34.07 -10.02 11.00
N GLU A 13 34.59 -11.24 11.21
CA GLU A 13 34.78 -12.27 10.18
C GLU A 13 33.56 -13.21 10.00
N GLU A 14 32.58 -13.22 10.91
CA GLU A 14 31.37 -14.07 10.83
C GLU A 14 30.03 -13.34 10.65
N THR A 15 30.00 -12.07 10.24
CA THR A 15 28.80 -11.56 9.55
C THR A 15 28.80 -12.10 8.12
N GLU A 16 28.25 -13.30 7.93
CA GLU A 16 27.69 -13.68 6.62
C GLU A 16 26.94 -12.44 6.11
N VAL A 17 27.28 -11.97 4.91
CA VAL A 17 26.61 -10.84 4.28
C VAL A 17 25.12 -11.16 4.29
N GLU A 18 24.40 -10.54 5.22
CA GLU A 18 23.01 -10.88 5.48
C GLU A 18 22.25 -10.56 4.20
N GLY A 19 21.79 -11.59 3.49
CA GLY A 19 21.12 -11.41 2.21
C GLY A 19 19.92 -10.48 2.40
N LEU A 20 19.82 -9.44 1.59
CA LEU A 20 18.66 -8.54 1.63
C LEU A 20 17.70 -8.91 0.52
N VAL A 21 16.42 -8.96 0.84
CA VAL A 21 15.33 -9.19 -0.10
C VAL A 21 14.37 -8.00 -0.05
N GLU A 22 13.96 -7.53 -1.22
CA GLU A 22 12.90 -6.54 -1.34
C GLU A 22 11.54 -7.25 -1.35
N ILE A 23 10.59 -6.75 -0.58
CA ILE A 23 9.21 -7.24 -0.51
C ILE A 23 8.26 -6.06 -0.66
N PHE A 24 7.05 -6.32 -1.12
CA PHE A 24 5.98 -5.31 -1.14
C PHE A 24 4.91 -5.69 -0.13
N ILE A 25 4.38 -4.70 0.58
CA ILE A 25 3.27 -4.90 1.53
C ILE A 25 2.10 -4.01 1.14
N ARG A 26 0.94 -4.62 0.91
CA ARG A 26 -0.31 -3.90 0.62
C ARG A 26 -0.88 -3.31 1.90
N MET A 27 -0.78 -1.99 2.04
CA MET A 27 -1.39 -1.29 3.17
C MET A 27 -2.83 -0.91 2.83
N ASN A 28 -3.72 -0.89 3.81
CA ASN A 28 -5.12 -0.46 3.64
C ASN A 28 -5.99 -1.27 2.67
N ASP A 29 -5.51 -2.41 2.17
CA ASP A 29 -6.17 -3.16 1.08
C ASP A 29 -6.32 -2.33 -0.22
N GLU A 30 -5.43 -1.36 -0.43
CA GLU A 30 -5.40 -0.48 -1.61
C GLU A 30 -4.15 -0.77 -2.46
N GLU A 31 -4.32 -1.02 -3.75
CA GLU A 31 -3.21 -1.33 -4.67
C GLU A 31 -2.20 -0.18 -4.82
N ASP A 32 -2.66 1.07 -4.77
CA ASP A 32 -1.81 2.27 -4.82
C ASP A 32 -0.90 2.43 -3.59
N LYS A 33 -1.09 1.54 -2.60
CA LYS A 33 -0.38 1.51 -1.32
C LYS A 33 0.40 0.22 -1.13
N ASP A 34 0.88 -0.36 -2.22
CA ASP A 34 1.87 -1.45 -2.22
C ASP A 34 3.28 -0.87 -1.99
N TYR A 35 3.68 -0.76 -0.72
CA TYR A 35 4.96 -0.15 -0.35
C TYR A 35 6.10 -1.17 -0.35
N CYS A 36 7.27 -0.76 -0.84
CA CYS A 36 8.47 -1.57 -0.89
C CYS A 36 9.28 -1.47 0.41
N PHE A 37 9.63 -2.63 0.96
CA PHE A 37 10.49 -2.79 2.13
C PHE A 37 11.68 -3.67 1.81
N GLN A 38 12.85 -3.31 2.33
CA GLN A 38 14.05 -4.13 2.28
C GLN A 38 14.22 -4.84 3.63
N VAL A 39 14.21 -6.16 3.62
CA VAL A 39 14.31 -7.01 4.81
C VAL A 39 15.42 -8.03 4.64
N SER A 40 15.94 -8.55 5.74
CA SER A 40 16.88 -9.67 5.70
C SER A 40 16.16 -10.94 5.23
N THR A 41 16.84 -11.78 4.45
CA THR A 41 16.35 -13.11 4.05
C THR A 41 16.09 -14.01 5.25
N ASN A 42 16.81 -13.78 6.35
CA ASN A 42 16.66 -14.49 7.61
C ASN A 42 15.57 -13.92 8.52
N SER A 43 15.01 -12.74 8.21
CA SER A 43 13.88 -12.19 8.94
C SER A 43 12.64 -13.08 8.81
N THR A 44 11.83 -13.10 9.86
CA THR A 44 10.57 -13.85 9.89
C THR A 44 9.39 -12.95 9.58
N PHE A 45 8.25 -13.54 9.21
CA PHE A 45 7.01 -12.76 9.03
C PHE A 45 6.58 -12.03 10.31
N LYS A 46 6.93 -12.55 11.50
CA LYS A 46 6.69 -11.86 12.77
C LYS A 46 7.37 -10.49 12.82
N ASP A 47 8.57 -10.38 12.25
CA ASP A 47 9.35 -9.14 12.28
C ASP A 47 8.69 -8.03 11.46
N LEU A 48 7.84 -8.38 10.49
CA LEU A 48 7.06 -7.39 9.72
C LEU A 48 6.02 -6.65 10.56
N LEU A 49 5.61 -7.21 11.71
CA LEU A 49 4.69 -6.52 12.62
C LEU A 49 5.27 -5.21 13.14
N LYS A 50 6.61 -5.09 13.21
CA LYS A 50 7.29 -3.85 13.63
C LYS A 50 6.93 -2.65 12.75
N ILE A 51 6.56 -2.88 11.49
CA ILE A 51 6.14 -1.83 10.55
C ILE A 51 4.86 -1.16 11.07
N PHE A 52 3.90 -1.95 11.52
CA PHE A 52 2.62 -1.48 12.04
C PHE A 52 2.76 -0.85 13.43
N ASP A 53 3.72 -1.32 14.22
CA ASP A 53 4.01 -0.77 15.55
C ASP A 53 4.80 0.55 15.48
N SER A 54 5.60 0.77 14.42
CA SER A 54 6.49 1.93 14.28
C SER A 54 5.88 3.09 13.50
N LEU A 55 4.92 2.81 12.60
CA LEU A 55 4.29 3.83 11.78
C LEU A 55 3.06 4.42 12.52
N PRO A 56 3.06 5.72 12.85
CA PRO A 56 1.95 6.41 13.49
C PRO A 56 0.80 6.71 12.50
N LEU A 57 0.39 5.70 11.75
CA LEU A 57 -0.61 5.78 10.70
C LEU A 57 -1.58 4.61 10.84
N THR A 58 -2.87 4.86 10.60
CA THR A 58 -3.85 3.77 10.50
C THR A 58 -3.66 3.07 9.16
N LEU A 59 -2.99 1.91 9.19
CA LEU A 59 -2.76 1.05 8.01
C LEU A 59 -3.83 -0.03 7.84
N ALA A 60 -4.74 -0.14 8.81
CA ALA A 60 -5.90 -1.00 8.75
C ALA A 60 -6.90 -0.49 7.70
N PRO A 61 -7.50 -1.38 6.90
CA PRO A 61 -8.47 -1.00 5.86
C PRO A 61 -9.66 -0.20 6.42
N THR A 62 -10.16 -0.57 7.60
CA THR A 62 -11.34 0.05 8.20
C THR A 62 -11.14 0.30 9.69
N CYS A 63 -12.01 1.13 10.25
CA CYS A 63 -12.05 1.40 11.68
C CYS A 63 -12.57 0.23 12.53
N PHE A 64 -13.12 -0.81 11.88
CA PHE A 64 -13.62 -2.03 12.52
C PHE A 64 -12.56 -3.14 12.59
N GLN A 65 -11.32 -2.86 12.24
CA GLN A 65 -10.21 -3.81 12.33
C GLN A 65 -9.22 -3.38 13.39
N ASN A 66 -8.50 -4.36 13.95
CA ASN A 66 -7.38 -4.07 14.83
C ASN A 66 -6.26 -3.34 14.05
N LEU A 67 -5.60 -2.37 14.69
CA LEU A 67 -4.51 -1.60 14.09
C LEU A 67 -3.29 -2.46 13.72
N ARG A 68 -3.14 -3.58 14.42
CA ARG A 68 -2.10 -4.57 14.18
C ARG A 68 -2.69 -5.79 13.47
N PRO A 69 -2.12 -6.25 12.35
CA PRO A 69 -2.57 -7.47 11.68
C PRO A 69 -2.23 -8.71 12.53
N ILE A 70 -3.04 -9.76 12.38
CA ILE A 70 -2.86 -11.04 13.10
C ILE A 70 -1.89 -11.99 12.39
N GLY A 71 -1.54 -11.69 11.14
CA GLY A 71 -0.70 -12.51 10.29
C GLY A 71 -0.52 -11.92 8.92
N PHE A 72 0.06 -12.70 8.02
CA PHE A 72 0.33 -12.30 6.65
C PHE A 72 -0.05 -13.41 5.67
N GLN A 73 -0.30 -13.02 4.44
CA GLN A 73 -0.50 -13.91 3.31
C GLN A 73 0.41 -13.45 2.18
N VAL A 74 0.96 -14.39 1.41
CA VAL A 74 1.75 -14.08 0.22
C VAL A 74 0.84 -14.17 -0.99
N SER A 75 0.84 -13.13 -1.83
CA SER A 75 0.12 -13.15 -3.09
C SER A 75 0.93 -13.89 -4.15
N THR A 76 0.37 -14.98 -4.65
CA THR A 76 0.90 -15.76 -5.77
C THR A 76 0.19 -15.46 -7.07
N SER A 77 -0.43 -14.28 -7.20
CA SER A 77 -1.12 -13.92 -8.44
C SER A 77 -0.09 -13.76 -9.56
N PRO A 78 -0.31 -14.31 -10.78
CA PRO A 78 0.71 -14.32 -11.82
C PRO A 78 1.28 -12.94 -12.14
N GLY A 79 0.44 -11.90 -12.12
CA GLY A 79 0.83 -10.52 -12.36
C GLY A 79 0.94 -10.15 -13.83
N PHE A 80 1.64 -9.05 -14.10
CA PHE A 80 1.83 -8.50 -15.43
C PHE A 80 3.31 -8.38 -15.76
N LEU A 81 3.72 -8.97 -16.89
CA LEU A 81 5.08 -8.85 -17.42
C LEU A 81 5.16 -7.61 -18.30
N THR A 82 6.01 -6.66 -17.92
CA THR A 82 6.20 -5.42 -18.67
C THR A 82 7.00 -5.65 -19.95
N ALA A 83 6.90 -4.72 -20.90
CA ALA A 83 7.63 -4.78 -22.17
C ALA A 83 9.16 -4.85 -22.00
N SER A 84 9.67 -4.37 -20.86
CA SER A 84 11.09 -4.36 -20.52
C SER A 84 11.46 -5.43 -19.50
N GLY A 85 10.55 -6.38 -19.23
CA GLY A 85 10.82 -7.56 -18.39
C GLY A 85 10.56 -7.40 -16.89
N GLY A 86 10.16 -6.22 -16.42
CA GLY A 86 9.70 -6.04 -15.04
C GLY A 86 8.40 -6.79 -14.74
N LEU A 87 8.13 -7.02 -13.46
CA LEU A 87 6.88 -7.62 -12.99
C LEU A 87 6.07 -6.61 -12.18
N LEU A 88 4.78 -6.52 -12.47
CA LEU A 88 3.79 -5.75 -11.72
C LEU A 88 2.72 -6.67 -11.14
N PHE A 89 2.05 -6.23 -10.08
CA PHE A 89 0.88 -6.93 -9.55
C PHE A 89 -0.31 -6.67 -10.46
N ASP A 90 -1.21 -7.65 -10.55
CA ASP A 90 -2.48 -7.49 -11.24
C ASP A 90 -3.60 -7.14 -10.25
N ASP A 91 -4.74 -6.75 -10.81
CA ASP A 91 -5.94 -6.37 -10.05
C ASP A 91 -6.45 -7.54 -9.17
N ASP A 92 -6.11 -8.78 -9.54
CA ASP A 92 -6.47 -10.02 -8.83
C ASP A 92 -5.50 -10.38 -7.69
N ALA A 93 -4.49 -9.56 -7.40
CA ALA A 93 -3.44 -9.89 -6.42
C ALA A 93 -3.95 -10.17 -4.99
N THR A 94 -5.11 -9.66 -4.62
CA THR A 94 -5.76 -9.94 -3.31
C THR A 94 -6.89 -10.97 -3.40
N ASN A 95 -7.09 -11.59 -4.56
CA ASN A 95 -8.10 -12.63 -4.74
C ASN A 95 -7.74 -13.86 -3.90
N LYS A 96 -8.70 -14.39 -3.12
CA LYS A 96 -8.49 -15.50 -2.18
C LYS A 96 -7.83 -16.74 -2.81
N LYS A 97 -8.06 -17.00 -4.10
CA LYS A 97 -7.43 -18.12 -4.82
C LYS A 97 -5.90 -18.01 -4.92
N TYR A 98 -5.35 -16.80 -4.85
CA TYR A 98 -3.92 -16.51 -4.97
C TYR A 98 -3.28 -16.12 -3.63
N LEU A 99 -4.02 -16.16 -2.52
CA LEU A 99 -3.48 -15.83 -1.21
C LEU A 99 -3.06 -17.09 -0.47
N VAL A 100 -1.76 -17.23 -0.22
CA VAL A 100 -1.19 -18.34 0.52
C VAL A 100 -0.89 -17.89 1.94
N ASN A 101 -1.43 -18.59 2.94
CA ASN A 101 -1.15 -18.32 4.34
C ASN A 101 0.29 -18.73 4.68
N VAL A 102 0.95 -17.90 5.48
CA VAL A 102 2.29 -18.15 6.01
C VAL A 102 2.27 -18.09 7.53
N ALA A 103 3.12 -18.88 8.19
CA ALA A 103 3.27 -18.80 9.63
C ALA A 103 4.15 -17.60 10.00
N LEU A 104 3.88 -16.98 11.15
CA LEU A 104 4.70 -15.86 11.64
C LEU A 104 6.15 -16.27 11.91
N SER A 105 6.41 -17.55 12.16
CA SER A 105 7.75 -18.11 12.36
C SER A 105 8.49 -18.43 11.06
N ASP A 106 7.81 -18.41 9.91
CA ASP A 106 8.46 -18.72 8.64
C ASP A 106 9.46 -17.61 8.28
N LYS A 107 10.60 -17.99 7.70
CA LYS A 107 11.55 -17.05 7.12
C LYS A 107 10.99 -16.46 5.82
N ILE A 108 11.21 -15.17 5.62
CA ILE A 108 10.72 -14.46 4.43
C ILE A 108 11.40 -14.99 3.17
N GLY A 109 12.72 -15.19 3.21
CA GLY A 109 13.50 -15.68 2.06
C GLY A 109 13.05 -17.04 1.51
N ASP A 110 12.45 -17.88 2.37
CA ASP A 110 12.03 -19.24 2.00
C ASP A 110 10.60 -19.28 1.43
N LYS A 111 9.83 -18.19 1.57
CA LYS A 111 8.39 -18.14 1.25
C LYS A 111 8.02 -17.10 0.21
N VAL A 112 8.95 -16.21 -0.15
CA VAL A 112 8.65 -15.03 -0.97
C VAL A 112 9.72 -14.85 -2.04
N TRP A 113 9.30 -14.66 -3.29
CA TRP A 113 10.18 -14.20 -4.35
C TRP A 113 10.60 -12.73 -4.12
N PRO A 114 11.82 -12.32 -4.51
CA PRO A 114 12.22 -10.92 -4.44
C PRO A 114 11.24 -10.03 -5.22
N GLY A 115 10.62 -9.07 -4.54
CA GLY A 115 9.65 -8.14 -5.09
C GLY A 115 8.20 -8.62 -5.09
N GLN A 116 7.88 -9.76 -4.46
CA GLN A 116 6.52 -10.29 -4.37
C GLN A 116 5.68 -9.55 -3.31
N LEU A 117 4.36 -9.56 -3.51
CA LEU A 117 3.39 -8.90 -2.64
C LEU A 117 3.02 -9.75 -1.42
N ILE A 118 3.04 -9.11 -0.26
CA ILE A 118 2.55 -9.62 1.02
C ILE A 118 1.31 -8.81 1.40
N VAL A 119 0.25 -9.52 1.78
CA VAL A 119 -1.03 -8.96 2.19
C VAL A 119 -1.21 -9.19 3.70
N PRO A 120 -1.34 -8.12 4.52
CA PRO A 120 -1.63 -8.27 5.93
C PRO A 120 -3.00 -8.87 6.16
N LYS A 121 -3.09 -9.81 7.12
CA LYS A 121 -4.36 -10.41 7.54
C LYS A 121 -4.92 -9.64 8.74
N TRP A 122 -6.07 -9.02 8.53
CA TRP A 122 -6.74 -8.20 9.54
C TRP A 122 -7.78 -9.02 10.30
N GLU A 123 -7.94 -8.69 11.58
CA GLU A 123 -8.98 -9.25 12.44
C GLU A 123 -10.04 -8.19 12.73
N PHE A 124 -11.30 -8.62 12.69
CA PHE A 124 -12.43 -7.76 13.00
C PHE A 124 -12.51 -7.47 14.51
N ASN A 125 -12.50 -6.19 14.86
CA ASN A 125 -12.67 -5.71 16.21
C ASN A 125 -14.16 -5.56 16.53
N SER A 126 -14.74 -6.63 17.07
CA SER A 126 -16.15 -6.65 17.47
C SER A 126 -16.48 -5.60 18.53
N THR A 127 -15.53 -5.28 19.41
CA THR A 127 -15.73 -4.26 20.45
C THR A 127 -15.87 -2.87 19.83
N ALA A 128 -14.98 -2.48 18.93
CA ALA A 128 -15.05 -1.20 18.23
C ALA A 128 -16.36 -1.09 17.43
N PHE A 129 -16.73 -2.15 16.72
CA PHE A 129 -18.01 -2.22 16.02
C PHE A 129 -19.20 -1.99 16.98
N LEU A 130 -19.29 -2.76 18.07
CA LEU A 130 -20.39 -2.63 19.03
C LEU A 130 -20.46 -1.25 19.69
N VAL A 131 -19.31 -0.62 19.99
CA VAL A 131 -19.26 0.74 20.53
C VAL A 131 -19.83 1.75 19.53
N ILE A 132 -19.41 1.68 18.26
CA ILE A 132 -19.91 2.57 17.20
C ILE A 132 -21.41 2.37 16.99
N GLN A 133 -21.87 1.12 16.92
CA GLN A 133 -23.29 0.81 16.82
C GLN A 133 -24.07 1.34 18.03
N SER A 134 -23.52 1.23 19.24
CA SER A 134 -24.14 1.77 20.45
C SER A 134 -24.27 3.30 20.40
N ILE A 135 -23.26 4.00 19.88
CA ILE A 135 -23.30 5.45 19.67
C ILE A 135 -24.37 5.82 18.65
N PHE A 136 -24.45 5.12 17.52
CA PHE A 136 -25.46 5.35 16.50
C PHE A 136 -26.88 5.06 17.00
N LEU A 137 -27.07 3.97 17.74
CA LEU A 137 -28.35 3.62 18.35
C LEU A 137 -28.76 4.65 19.42
N LEU A 138 -27.82 5.13 20.23
CA LEU A 138 -28.07 6.19 21.20
C LEU A 138 -28.46 7.50 20.49
N TRP A 139 -27.80 7.83 19.38
CA TRP A 139 -28.15 9.01 18.59
C TRP A 139 -29.56 8.88 17.97
N LEU A 140 -29.87 7.73 17.37
CA LEU A 140 -31.23 7.44 16.88
C LEU A 140 -32.26 7.51 18.01
N TYR A 141 -31.93 7.01 19.20
CA TYR A 141 -32.79 7.11 20.37
C TYR A 141 -33.09 8.57 20.73
N THR A 142 -32.07 9.44 20.73
CA THR A 142 -32.28 10.86 21.03
C THR A 142 -33.14 11.56 19.97
N ASP A 143 -33.08 11.11 18.73
CA ASP A 143 -33.83 11.70 17.61
C ASP A 143 -35.19 11.02 17.36
N LEU A 144 -35.64 10.12 18.25
CA LEU A 144 -36.96 9.51 18.16
C LEU A 144 -38.06 10.59 18.14
N PRO A 145 -39.12 10.43 17.32
CA PRO A 145 -40.27 11.32 17.36
C PRO A 145 -40.84 11.43 18.78
N ASP A 146 -41.16 12.64 19.22
CA ASP A 146 -41.56 12.93 20.61
C ASP A 146 -42.81 12.15 21.04
N PHE A 147 -43.69 11.82 20.09
CA PHE A 147 -44.90 11.03 20.38
C PHE A 147 -44.64 9.52 20.61
N ILE A 148 -43.43 9.03 20.34
CA ILE A 148 -43.00 7.63 20.56
C ILE A 148 -41.87 7.57 21.61
N SER A 149 -41.08 8.64 21.71
CA SER A 149 -39.93 8.70 22.62
C SER A 149 -40.36 8.51 24.08
N PRO A 150 -39.71 7.61 24.84
CA PRO A 150 -39.89 7.50 26.29
C PRO A 150 -39.43 8.77 27.04
N THR A 151 -38.57 9.57 26.42
CA THR A 151 -38.05 10.84 26.95
C THR A 151 -38.17 11.95 25.88
N PRO A 152 -39.38 12.50 25.66
CA PRO A 152 -39.60 13.54 24.66
C PRO A 152 -38.74 14.78 24.90
N GLY A 153 -38.29 15.44 23.83
CA GLY A 153 -37.48 16.66 23.89
C GLY A 153 -36.01 16.47 24.32
N ILE A 154 -35.51 15.23 24.31
CA ILE A 154 -34.09 14.91 24.57
C ILE A 154 -33.21 15.02 23.32
N SER A 155 -33.80 15.26 22.14
CA SER A 155 -33.05 15.35 20.89
C SER A 155 -31.86 16.30 20.97
N LEU A 156 -30.79 15.97 20.27
CA LEU A 156 -29.57 16.78 20.29
C LEU A 156 -29.88 18.21 19.83
N THR A 157 -30.76 18.37 18.84
CA THR A 157 -31.25 19.65 18.34
C THR A 157 -31.96 20.46 19.43
N SER A 158 -32.86 19.82 20.19
CA SER A 158 -33.55 20.47 21.32
C SER A 158 -32.57 20.94 22.40
N GLN A 159 -31.53 20.16 22.69
CA GLN A 159 -30.48 20.55 23.65
C GLN A 159 -29.59 21.67 23.11
N ALA A 160 -29.24 21.64 21.82
CA ALA A 160 -28.48 22.70 21.16
C ALA A 160 -29.24 24.03 21.15
N LEU A 161 -30.55 24.02 20.88
CA LEU A 161 -31.40 25.21 20.95
C LEU A 161 -31.49 25.77 22.38
N LYS A 162 -31.65 24.90 23.39
CA LYS A 162 -31.62 25.31 24.81
C LYS A 162 -30.28 25.93 25.21
N ALA A 163 -29.16 25.31 24.80
CA ALA A 163 -27.82 25.83 25.06
C ALA A 163 -27.57 27.15 24.32
N GLY A 164 -28.00 27.26 23.06
CA GLY A 164 -27.92 28.49 22.28
C GLY A 164 -28.72 29.62 22.89
N ALA A 165 -29.95 29.36 23.34
CA ALA A 165 -30.77 30.32 24.06
C ALA A 165 -30.12 30.76 25.38
N TYR A 166 -29.49 29.85 26.12
CA TYR A 166 -28.75 30.17 27.34
C TYR A 166 -27.55 31.10 27.05
N ILE A 167 -26.76 30.78 26.02
CA ILE A 167 -25.62 31.61 25.60
C ILE A 167 -26.10 32.98 25.10
N ALA A 168 -27.18 33.04 24.33
CA ALA A 168 -27.76 34.28 23.84
C ALA A 168 -28.20 35.20 25.00
N LYS A 169 -28.84 34.64 26.05
CA LYS A 169 -29.17 35.39 27.28
C LYS A 169 -27.93 35.87 28.02
N LEU A 170 -26.88 35.05 28.08
CA LEU A 170 -25.60 35.44 28.68
C LEU A 170 -24.93 36.62 27.95
N LEU A 171 -25.17 36.73 26.63
CA LEU A 171 -24.66 37.80 25.78
C LEU A 171 -25.64 38.97 25.59
N HIS A 172 -26.75 39.00 26.35
CA HIS A 172 -27.80 40.04 26.30
C HIS A 172 -28.55 40.15 24.96
N TYR A 173 -28.69 39.04 24.23
CA TYR A 173 -29.54 38.93 23.04
C TYR A 173 -30.88 38.24 23.39
N ASP A 174 -31.70 38.90 24.20
CA ASP A 174 -32.93 38.32 24.76
C ASP A 174 -33.98 37.98 23.67
N ASP A 175 -34.19 38.86 22.70
CA ASP A 175 -35.12 38.62 21.58
C ASP A 175 -34.74 37.37 20.76
N PHE A 176 -33.44 37.15 20.56
CA PHE A 176 -32.95 35.98 19.84
C PHE A 176 -33.09 34.70 20.67
N ALA A 177 -32.83 34.79 21.97
CA ALA A 177 -33.03 33.66 22.87
C ALA A 177 -34.49 33.21 22.94
N ASP A 178 -35.42 34.15 22.99
CA ASP A 178 -36.85 33.86 23.01
C ASP A 178 -37.34 33.29 21.67
N LEU A 179 -36.76 33.72 20.54
CA LEU A 179 -37.02 33.10 19.24
C LEU A 179 -36.60 31.62 19.22
N LEU A 180 -35.40 31.30 19.70
CA LEU A 180 -34.92 29.91 19.80
C LEU A 180 -35.79 29.04 20.71
N LEU A 181 -36.31 29.60 21.81
CA LEU A 181 -37.19 28.89 22.72
C LEU A 181 -38.61 28.71 22.15
N ASN A 182 -39.11 29.68 21.39
CA ASN A 182 -40.42 29.58 20.74
C ASN A 182 -40.42 28.52 19.64
N GLU A 183 -39.31 28.35 18.91
CA GLU A 183 -39.13 27.24 17.96
C GLU A 183 -39.31 25.89 18.66
N LEU A 184 -38.76 25.74 19.87
CA LEU A 184 -38.87 24.53 20.69
C LEU A 184 -40.31 24.24 21.18
N LEU A 185 -41.11 25.28 21.37
CA LEU A 185 -42.50 25.20 21.87
C LEU A 185 -43.52 24.98 20.75
N THR A 186 -43.11 25.13 19.49
CA THR A 186 -44.01 24.96 18.34
C THR A 186 -44.23 23.47 18.10
N GLU A 187 -45.47 23.00 18.29
CA GLU A 187 -45.81 21.58 18.09
C GLU A 187 -45.68 21.19 16.62
N GLU A 188 -44.68 20.36 16.30
CA GLU A 188 -44.56 19.77 14.97
C GLU A 188 -45.58 18.65 14.74
N SER A 189 -46.04 18.52 13.49
CA SER A 189 -46.93 17.43 13.11
C SER A 189 -46.25 16.06 13.25
N LYS A 190 -47.01 15.02 13.64
CA LYS A 190 -46.51 13.63 13.72
C LYS A 190 -45.87 13.14 12.42
N PHE A 191 -46.39 13.61 11.28
CA PHE A 191 -45.85 13.29 9.96
C PHE A 191 -44.45 13.89 9.79
N THR A 192 -44.29 15.17 10.11
CA THR A 192 -43.00 15.89 10.02
C THR A 192 -41.93 15.22 10.89
N GLN A 193 -42.25 14.92 12.15
CA GLN A 193 -41.33 14.25 13.06
C GLN A 193 -40.93 12.85 12.55
N SER A 194 -41.88 12.09 12.00
CA SER A 194 -41.61 10.77 11.42
C SER A 194 -40.71 10.87 10.18
N LEU A 195 -40.95 11.85 9.32
CA LEU A 195 -40.15 12.10 8.13
C LEU A 195 -38.71 12.49 8.48
N PHE A 196 -38.53 13.38 9.47
CA PHE A 196 -37.20 13.73 9.96
C PHE A 196 -36.47 12.52 10.55
N PHE A 197 -37.15 11.67 11.33
CA PHE A 197 -36.54 10.46 11.86
C PHE A 197 -36.08 9.50 10.76
N VAL A 198 -36.86 9.32 9.69
CA VAL A 198 -36.44 8.52 8.51
C VAL A 198 -35.15 9.08 7.90
N PHE A 199 -35.02 10.40 7.77
CA PHE A 199 -33.77 11.01 7.31
C PHE A 199 -32.61 10.77 8.27
N HIS A 200 -32.85 10.73 9.58
CA HIS A 200 -31.82 10.41 10.57
C HIS A 200 -31.33 8.96 10.44
N VAL A 201 -32.24 8.00 10.23
CA VAL A 201 -31.89 6.61 9.95
C VAL A 201 -31.07 6.50 8.67
N ALA A 202 -31.49 7.16 7.58
CA ALA A 202 -30.75 7.15 6.33
C ALA A 202 -29.35 7.78 6.47
N LYS A 203 -29.24 8.90 7.19
CA LYS A 203 -27.97 9.56 7.52
C LYS A 203 -27.03 8.61 8.27
N ILE A 204 -27.53 7.94 9.30
CA ILE A 204 -26.71 7.01 10.10
C ILE A 204 -26.29 5.80 9.28
N GLY A 205 -27.19 5.23 8.47
CA GLY A 205 -26.83 4.16 7.53
C GLY A 205 -25.76 4.61 6.52
N PHE A 206 -25.82 5.85 6.03
CA PHE A 206 -24.78 6.40 5.18
C PHE A 206 -23.43 6.56 5.91
N LEU A 207 -23.43 7.06 7.15
CA LEU A 207 -22.21 7.15 7.97
C LEU A 207 -21.60 5.78 8.26
N GLU A 208 -22.44 4.78 8.54
CA GLU A 208 -22.00 3.40 8.74
C GLU A 208 -21.32 2.85 7.48
N LEU A 209 -21.89 3.09 6.29
CA LEU A 209 -21.26 2.70 5.03
C LEU A 209 -19.90 3.39 4.85
N LEU A 210 -19.77 4.68 5.18
CA LEU A 210 -18.48 5.37 5.10
C LEU A 210 -17.42 4.74 6.02
N LEU A 211 -17.80 4.36 7.25
CA LEU A 211 -16.91 3.68 8.19
C LEU A 211 -16.57 2.26 7.76
N TYR A 212 -17.55 1.54 7.19
CA TYR A 212 -17.40 0.15 6.72
C TYR A 212 -16.50 0.06 5.48
N PHE A 213 -16.58 1.03 4.57
CA PHE A 213 -15.68 1.11 3.42
C PHE A 213 -14.35 1.83 3.71
N GLY A 214 -14.10 2.26 4.95
CA GLY A 214 -12.81 2.83 5.34
C GLY A 214 -12.54 4.25 4.83
N PHE A 215 -13.58 5.01 4.46
CA PHE A 215 -13.43 6.44 4.09
C PHE A 215 -12.88 7.28 5.24
N TYR A 216 -13.16 6.88 6.48
CA TYR A 216 -12.62 7.48 7.68
C TYR A 216 -12.00 6.41 8.59
N ARG A 217 -10.74 6.62 8.97
CA ARG A 217 -9.90 5.69 9.73
C ARG A 217 -9.26 6.42 10.91
N PRO A 218 -10.00 6.65 12.01
CA PRO A 218 -9.42 7.32 13.17
C PRO A 218 -8.28 6.46 13.73
N TYR A 219 -7.21 7.11 14.18
CA TYR A 219 -6.06 6.43 14.80
C TYR A 219 -6.43 5.76 16.12
N SER A 220 -7.42 6.31 16.83
CA SER A 220 -8.00 5.74 18.03
C SER A 220 -9.45 6.21 18.19
N PHE A 221 -10.30 5.35 18.76
CA PHE A 221 -11.64 5.71 19.24
C PHE A 221 -11.66 6.05 20.73
N ASP A 222 -10.48 6.19 21.35
CA ASP A 222 -10.41 6.60 22.73
C ASP A 222 -10.84 8.07 22.86
N ILE A 223 -12.06 8.26 23.36
CA ILE A 223 -12.70 9.56 23.58
C ILE A 223 -11.82 10.47 24.46
N LEU A 224 -11.02 9.89 25.36
CA LEU A 224 -10.10 10.63 26.23
C LEU A 224 -8.84 11.13 25.48
N HIS A 225 -8.53 10.55 24.33
CA HIS A 225 -7.36 10.85 23.52
C HIS A 225 -7.70 11.61 22.23
N ILE A 226 -8.96 12.02 22.01
CA ILE A 226 -9.36 12.91 20.90
C ILE A 226 -8.57 14.23 20.90
N PHE A 227 -8.13 14.69 22.07
CA PHE A 227 -7.30 15.89 22.25
C PHE A 227 -5.80 15.59 22.39
N THR A 228 -5.38 14.31 22.27
CA THR A 228 -3.95 14.04 22.28
C THR A 228 -3.30 14.52 20.99
N PRO A 229 -2.13 15.18 21.08
CA PRO A 229 -1.45 15.72 19.93
C PRO A 229 -1.16 14.61 18.92
N ALA A 230 -1.20 14.96 17.63
CA ALA A 230 -0.84 14.05 16.56
C ALA A 230 0.49 13.35 16.89
N PRO A 231 0.61 12.04 16.64
CA PRO A 231 1.82 11.31 16.94
C PRO A 231 3.05 11.97 16.31
N ALA A 232 4.17 11.91 17.02
CA ALA A 232 5.40 12.60 16.64
C ALA A 232 5.81 12.26 15.19
N PRO A 233 6.37 13.22 14.44
CA PRO A 233 6.81 12.98 13.07
C PRO A 233 7.84 11.83 13.06
N ILE A 234 7.66 10.91 12.10
CA ILE A 234 8.53 9.74 11.95
C ILE A 234 9.92 10.19 11.54
N ASP A 235 10.94 9.78 12.28
CA ASP A 235 12.31 10.02 11.91
C ASP A 235 12.80 9.08 10.78
N LYS A 236 13.76 9.55 9.97
CA LYS A 236 14.37 8.77 8.89
C LYS A 236 15.02 7.50 9.41
N GLU A 237 15.57 7.51 10.63
CA GLU A 237 16.15 6.31 11.24
C GLU A 237 15.10 5.24 11.51
N THR A 238 13.90 5.62 11.95
CA THR A 238 12.78 4.69 12.16
C THR A 238 12.36 4.06 10.84
N LEU A 239 12.25 4.86 9.77
CA LEU A 239 11.96 4.35 8.42
C LEU A 239 13.03 3.37 7.93
N ARG A 240 14.31 3.67 8.19
CA ARG A 240 15.43 2.78 7.84
C ARG A 240 15.39 1.48 8.64
N LYS A 241 15.07 1.51 9.93
CA LYS A 241 14.97 0.32 10.81
C LYS A 241 13.86 -0.65 10.38
N ILE A 242 12.76 -0.11 9.84
CA ILE A 242 11.67 -0.93 9.29
C ILE A 242 11.93 -1.36 7.84
N GLY A 243 13.02 -0.90 7.21
CA GLY A 243 13.37 -1.24 5.83
C GLY A 243 12.63 -0.42 4.77
N TRP A 244 12.02 0.71 5.12
CA TRP A 244 11.22 1.51 4.18
C TRP A 244 12.08 2.14 3.09
N THR A 245 11.80 1.81 1.83
CA THR A 245 12.57 2.33 0.67
C THR A 245 11.97 3.60 0.07
N GLY A 246 10.72 3.94 0.40
CA GLY A 246 9.97 5.05 -0.21
C GLY A 246 9.47 4.79 -1.64
N ALA A 247 9.72 3.59 -2.18
CA ALA A 247 9.13 3.16 -3.44
C ALA A 247 7.75 2.50 -3.22
N ARG A 248 6.91 2.55 -4.24
CA ARG A 248 5.60 1.89 -4.26
C ARG A 248 5.43 1.19 -5.59
N LYS A 249 4.89 -0.02 -5.60
CA LYS A 249 4.53 -0.65 -6.86
C LYS A 249 3.45 0.18 -7.54
N VAL A 250 3.52 0.28 -8.86
CA VAL A 250 2.50 1.00 -9.64
C VAL A 250 1.52 0.05 -10.27
N SER A 251 0.33 0.59 -10.57
CA SER A 251 -0.67 -0.10 -11.38
C SER A 251 -0.16 -0.36 -12.81
N VAL A 252 -0.75 -1.35 -13.46
CA VAL A 252 -0.46 -1.67 -14.87
C VAL A 252 -0.81 -0.48 -15.78
N GLN A 253 -1.87 0.27 -15.47
CA GLN A 253 -2.31 1.46 -16.21
C GLN A 253 -1.25 2.57 -16.14
N ASP A 254 -0.73 2.86 -14.94
CA ASP A 254 0.28 3.90 -14.76
C ASP A 254 1.59 3.54 -15.44
N TYR A 255 1.99 2.27 -15.36
CA TYR A 255 3.13 1.76 -16.11
C TYR A 255 2.96 1.98 -17.62
N LYS A 256 1.83 1.57 -18.20
CA LYS A 256 1.58 1.72 -19.65
C LYS A 256 1.66 3.18 -20.08
N SER A 257 1.12 4.10 -19.28
CA SER A 257 1.20 5.53 -19.54
C SER A 257 2.66 6.01 -19.53
N ARG A 258 3.42 5.66 -18.49
CA ARG A 258 4.83 6.04 -18.35
C ARG A 258 5.71 5.44 -19.45
N TYR A 259 5.50 4.17 -19.79
CA TYR A 259 6.25 3.49 -20.84
C TYR A 259 6.03 4.15 -22.20
N ARG A 260 4.76 4.48 -22.52
CA ARG A 260 4.44 5.22 -23.75
C ARG A 260 5.13 6.58 -23.81
N ASP A 261 5.12 7.32 -22.71
CA ASP A 261 5.76 8.63 -22.65
C ASP A 261 7.28 8.52 -22.80
N HIS A 262 7.90 7.51 -22.19
CA HIS A 262 9.33 7.22 -22.33
C HIS A 262 9.70 6.88 -23.78
N GLN A 263 8.96 5.98 -24.43
CA GLN A 263 9.19 5.61 -25.83
C GLN A 263 8.95 6.78 -26.80
N THR A 264 7.95 7.62 -26.52
CA THR A 264 7.70 8.83 -27.32
C THR A 264 8.86 9.83 -27.21
N LYS A 265 9.41 10.01 -26.00
CA LYS A 265 10.56 10.89 -25.75
C LYS A 265 11.81 10.42 -26.50
N LYS A 266 12.06 9.11 -26.59
CA LYS A 266 13.17 8.54 -27.36
C LYS A 266 13.14 8.90 -28.85
N VAL A 267 11.94 8.93 -29.43
CA VAL A 267 11.76 9.27 -30.85
C VAL A 267 11.79 10.79 -31.08
N GLY A 268 11.67 11.59 -30.01
CA GLY A 268 11.83 13.04 -30.00
C GLY A 268 10.54 13.83 -30.17
N SER A 269 9.48 13.25 -30.73
CA SER A 269 8.16 13.89 -30.79
C SER A 269 7.01 12.90 -30.95
N LEU A 270 5.82 13.31 -30.52
CA LEU A 270 4.58 12.55 -30.70
C LEU A 270 4.26 12.30 -32.18
N LEU A 271 4.51 13.30 -33.04
CA LEU A 271 4.24 13.23 -34.48
C LEU A 271 5.11 12.17 -35.15
N LYS A 272 6.41 12.16 -34.84
CA LYS A 272 7.36 11.17 -35.38
C LYS A 272 7.08 9.77 -34.85
N ALA A 273 6.66 9.64 -33.60
CA ALA A 273 6.21 8.36 -33.05
C ALA A 273 4.97 7.81 -33.79
N LYS A 274 4.04 8.69 -34.20
CA LYS A 274 2.87 8.32 -35.01
C LYS A 274 3.26 7.90 -36.43
N GLU A 275 4.16 8.63 -37.08
CA GLU A 275 4.67 8.30 -38.42
C GLU A 275 5.38 6.95 -38.47
N LEU A 276 6.08 6.58 -37.39
CA LEU A 276 6.77 5.29 -37.26
C LEU A 276 5.84 4.13 -36.83
N GLY A 277 4.54 4.37 -36.65
CA GLY A 277 3.60 3.36 -36.16
C GLY A 277 3.94 2.86 -34.74
N LEU A 278 4.67 3.65 -33.95
CA LEU A 278 5.17 3.23 -32.63
C LEU A 278 4.02 2.90 -31.67
N PHE A 279 2.90 3.64 -31.77
CA PHE A 279 1.72 3.45 -30.93
C PHE A 279 1.13 2.04 -31.07
N GLU A 280 1.08 1.49 -32.28
CA GLU A 280 0.56 0.12 -32.50
C GLU A 280 1.39 -0.95 -31.77
N LYS A 281 2.70 -0.72 -31.62
CA LYS A 281 3.62 -1.63 -30.93
C LYS A 281 3.64 -1.44 -29.41
N ILE A 282 3.48 -0.21 -28.91
CA ILE A 282 3.58 0.09 -27.47
C ILE A 282 2.23 0.09 -26.73
N ILE A 283 1.09 0.01 -27.43
CA ILE A 283 -0.27 0.01 -26.84
C ILE A 283 -0.40 -0.98 -25.68
N TYR A 284 0.22 -2.16 -25.80
CA TYR A 284 0.07 -3.21 -24.80
C TYR A 284 1.00 -3.02 -23.60
N GLY A 285 2.16 -2.39 -23.77
CA GLY A 285 3.16 -2.18 -22.72
C GLY A 285 3.66 -3.47 -22.02
N GLY A 286 3.31 -4.65 -22.50
CA GLY A 286 3.56 -5.92 -21.82
C GLY A 286 2.40 -6.91 -22.00
N VAL A 287 2.34 -7.93 -21.13
CA VAL A 287 1.41 -9.05 -21.21
C VAL A 287 0.95 -9.52 -19.83
N GLN A 288 -0.35 -9.81 -19.71
CA GLN A 288 -0.91 -10.44 -18.52
C GLN A 288 -0.42 -11.89 -18.44
N LEU A 289 0.12 -12.26 -17.27
CA LEU A 289 0.57 -13.60 -16.98
C LEU A 289 -0.59 -14.48 -16.53
N LYS A 290 -0.47 -15.79 -16.76
CA LYS A 290 -1.47 -16.83 -16.45
C LYS A 290 -0.97 -17.73 -15.33
N ASP A 291 -1.84 -18.61 -14.84
CA ASP A 291 -1.49 -19.57 -13.79
C ASP A 291 -0.24 -20.41 -14.17
N GLY A 292 0.66 -20.52 -13.19
CA GLY A 292 1.99 -21.10 -13.32
C GLY A 292 3.04 -20.18 -13.94
N GLU A 293 2.76 -18.88 -14.10
CA GLU A 293 3.71 -17.86 -14.57
C GLU A 293 3.97 -16.78 -13.52
N GLY A 294 5.08 -16.04 -13.66
CA GLY A 294 5.38 -14.88 -12.81
C GLY A 294 5.46 -15.26 -11.34
N TRP A 295 4.78 -14.51 -10.46
CA TRP A 295 4.76 -14.79 -9.01
C TRP A 295 3.99 -16.07 -8.64
N ASN A 296 3.25 -16.67 -9.57
CA ASN A 296 2.62 -17.98 -9.36
C ASN A 296 3.60 -19.15 -9.55
N THR A 297 4.84 -18.87 -9.99
CA THR A 297 5.89 -19.87 -10.08
C THR A 297 6.28 -20.35 -8.67
N PRO A 298 6.29 -21.66 -8.39
CA PRO A 298 6.74 -22.17 -7.09
C PRO A 298 8.21 -21.81 -6.82
N LEU A 299 8.52 -21.49 -5.56
CA LEU A 299 9.90 -21.28 -5.14
C LEU A 299 10.72 -22.57 -5.29
N PRO A 300 11.99 -22.46 -5.69
CA PRO A 300 12.96 -23.55 -5.67
C PRO A 300 13.02 -24.22 -4.29
N THR A 301 12.84 -25.54 -4.23
CA THR A 301 13.15 -26.31 -3.00
C THR A 301 14.59 -26.86 -3.06
N GLU A 302 15.21 -27.14 -1.92
CA GLU A 302 16.57 -27.73 -1.88
C GLU A 302 16.64 -29.08 -2.63
N ASP A 303 15.55 -29.83 -2.63
CA ASP A 303 15.41 -31.10 -3.34
C ASP A 303 15.18 -30.94 -4.85
N ASP A 304 14.75 -29.75 -5.29
CA ASP A 304 14.68 -29.37 -6.69
C ASP A 304 16.08 -29.09 -7.24
N LYS A 305 16.84 -30.16 -7.51
CA LYS A 305 17.98 -30.12 -8.45
C LYS A 305 17.58 -29.49 -9.80
N GLY A 306 16.28 -29.46 -10.11
CA GLY A 306 15.66 -28.81 -11.27
C GLY A 306 15.49 -27.29 -11.17
N ALA A 307 15.43 -26.71 -9.97
CA ALA A 307 15.26 -25.27 -9.80
C ALA A 307 16.58 -24.50 -9.97
N LYS A 308 17.72 -25.14 -9.65
CA LYS A 308 19.05 -24.76 -10.18
C LYS A 308 19.20 -25.04 -11.69
N SER A 309 18.20 -25.65 -12.33
CA SER A 309 18.22 -25.98 -13.76
C SER A 309 17.35 -25.04 -14.60
N ASN A 310 16.54 -24.15 -14.02
CA ASN A 310 15.76 -23.15 -14.76
C ASN A 310 16.60 -21.90 -15.00
N THR A 311 17.61 -22.04 -15.85
CA THR A 311 18.45 -20.91 -16.27
C THR A 311 17.67 -19.98 -17.20
N LEU A 312 18.16 -18.74 -17.34
CA LEU A 312 17.65 -17.77 -18.32
C LEU A 312 17.54 -18.37 -19.73
N ASP A 313 18.44 -19.29 -20.09
CA ASP A 313 18.44 -19.98 -21.37
C ASP A 313 17.30 -21.00 -21.52
N LYS A 314 16.85 -21.62 -20.42
CA LYS A 314 15.66 -22.48 -20.46
C LYS A 314 14.37 -21.67 -20.58
N LEU A 315 14.31 -20.47 -20.02
CA LEU A 315 13.22 -19.53 -20.26
C LEU A 315 13.10 -19.15 -21.75
N LEU A 316 14.24 -18.93 -22.40
CA LEU A 316 14.31 -18.67 -23.85
C LEU A 316 13.84 -19.87 -24.70
N GLN A 317 13.96 -21.10 -24.16
CA GLN A 317 13.58 -22.36 -24.81
C GLN A 317 12.20 -22.89 -24.39
N ALA A 318 11.59 -22.33 -23.35
CA ALA A 318 10.36 -22.83 -22.77
C ALA A 318 9.16 -22.57 -23.69
N ASN A 319 8.26 -23.55 -23.78
CA ASN A 319 7.01 -23.55 -24.56
C ASN A 319 5.99 -22.52 -24.04
N GLY A 320 6.31 -21.24 -24.16
CA GLY A 320 5.35 -20.16 -24.09
C GLY A 320 4.88 -19.73 -22.71
N LYS A 321 5.42 -20.31 -21.63
CA LYS A 321 5.18 -19.87 -20.26
C LYS A 321 6.36 -19.08 -19.69
N PHE A 322 6.07 -17.98 -19.02
CA PHE A 322 7.05 -17.18 -18.29
C PHE A 322 7.26 -17.72 -16.86
N ILE A 323 8.25 -18.59 -16.69
CA ILE A 323 8.60 -19.21 -15.40
C ILE A 323 9.63 -18.35 -14.67
N LEU A 324 9.24 -17.76 -13.54
CA LEU A 324 10.14 -16.91 -12.76
C LEU A 324 11.29 -17.73 -12.14
N ASN A 325 12.50 -17.19 -12.18
CA ASN A 325 13.68 -17.77 -11.54
C ASN A 325 14.65 -16.67 -11.08
N TYR A 326 15.57 -17.03 -10.18
CA TYR A 326 16.51 -16.08 -9.61
C TYR A 326 17.48 -15.50 -10.64
N ASP A 327 17.93 -16.28 -11.63
CA ASP A 327 18.81 -15.79 -12.71
C ASP A 327 18.16 -14.64 -13.49
N TYR A 328 16.87 -14.74 -13.77
CA TYR A 328 16.11 -13.69 -14.46
C TYR A 328 16.02 -12.41 -13.63
N ILE A 329 15.74 -12.53 -12.33
CA ILE A 329 15.68 -11.38 -11.41
C ILE A 329 17.06 -10.72 -11.31
N ALA A 330 18.12 -11.52 -11.13
CA ALA A 330 19.49 -11.05 -11.05
C ALA A 330 19.91 -10.34 -12.35
N HIS A 331 19.61 -10.92 -13.51
CA HIS A 331 19.96 -10.35 -14.82
C HIS A 331 19.27 -8.99 -15.08
N ILE A 332 18.04 -8.81 -14.60
CA ILE A 332 17.37 -7.49 -14.64
C ILE A 332 18.07 -6.48 -13.72
N GLY A 333 18.43 -6.90 -12.51
CA GLY A 333 19.13 -6.07 -11.53
C GLY A 333 20.50 -5.63 -12.05
N GLU A 334 21.31 -6.57 -12.55
CA GLU A 334 22.64 -6.32 -13.12
C GLU A 334 22.56 -5.36 -14.31
N TYR A 335 21.60 -5.56 -15.22
CA TYR A 335 21.41 -4.65 -16.34
C TYR A 335 21.11 -3.22 -15.87
N TRP A 336 20.23 -3.06 -14.88
CA TRP A 336 19.90 -1.75 -14.33
C TRP A 336 21.10 -1.10 -13.60
N GLU A 337 21.84 -1.88 -12.82
CA GLU A 337 23.02 -1.44 -12.10
C GLU A 337 24.07 -0.89 -13.08
N THR A 338 24.43 -1.67 -14.09
CA THR A 338 25.47 -1.28 -15.07
C THR A 338 25.06 -0.11 -15.97
N ASN A 339 23.79 -0.06 -16.42
CA ASN A 339 23.37 0.90 -17.45
C ASN A 339 22.72 2.18 -16.90
N GLU A 340 22.25 2.17 -15.65
CA GLU A 340 21.65 3.35 -15.02
C GLU A 340 22.40 3.76 -13.76
N LEU A 341 22.61 2.84 -12.81
CA LEU A 341 23.16 3.19 -11.50
C LEU A 341 24.63 3.61 -11.59
N ASP A 342 25.49 2.80 -12.22
CA ASP A 342 26.92 3.07 -12.36
C ASP A 342 27.17 4.36 -13.16
N VAL A 343 26.35 4.62 -14.19
CA VAL A 343 26.41 5.84 -14.99
C VAL A 343 26.11 7.08 -14.15
N LEU A 344 25.17 6.99 -13.20
CA LEU A 344 24.88 8.08 -12.28
C LEU A 344 25.95 8.21 -11.19
N LEU A 345 26.45 7.09 -10.65
CA LEU A 345 27.50 7.09 -9.64
C LEU A 345 28.82 7.67 -10.18
N ALA A 346 29.17 7.40 -11.44
CA ALA A 346 30.36 7.96 -12.08
C ALA A 346 30.31 9.50 -12.19
N LYS A 347 29.11 10.12 -12.14
CA LYS A 347 28.97 11.59 -12.10
C LYS A 347 29.26 12.17 -10.72
N LYS A 348 29.24 11.36 -9.67
CA LYS A 348 29.48 11.81 -8.29
C LYS A 348 30.87 12.39 -8.14
N ASP A 349 31.86 11.77 -8.77
CA ASP A 349 33.25 12.23 -8.77
C ASP A 349 33.46 13.50 -9.60
N GLN A 350 32.46 13.91 -10.39
CA GLN A 350 32.50 15.10 -11.26
C GLN A 350 31.74 16.29 -10.66
N CYS A 351 31.06 16.13 -9.52
CA CYS A 351 30.35 17.22 -8.86
C CYS A 351 31.34 18.20 -8.20
N GLU A 352 31.26 19.48 -8.56
CA GLU A 352 32.19 20.51 -8.06
C GLU A 352 31.67 21.22 -6.80
N ASN A 353 30.37 21.11 -6.51
CA ASN A 353 29.72 21.79 -5.38
C ASN A 353 28.62 20.96 -4.72
N GLU A 354 28.21 21.38 -3.52
CA GLU A 354 27.18 20.70 -2.72
C GLU A 354 25.80 20.66 -3.38
N GLU A 355 25.46 21.64 -4.21
CA GLU A 355 24.15 21.69 -4.87
C GLU A 355 24.06 20.65 -6.00
N GLU A 356 25.12 20.49 -6.78
CA GLU A 356 25.23 19.43 -7.79
C GLU A 356 25.16 18.04 -7.16
N LEU A 357 25.86 17.85 -6.03
CA LEU A 357 25.80 16.59 -5.29
C LEU A 357 24.38 16.30 -4.79
N ARG A 358 23.68 17.32 -4.25
CA ARG A 358 22.30 17.20 -3.79
C ARG A 358 21.35 16.85 -4.94
N GLN A 359 21.54 17.44 -6.11
CA GLN A 359 20.75 17.13 -7.31
C GLN A 359 21.02 15.71 -7.81
N LEU A 360 22.28 15.26 -7.76
CA LEU A 360 22.64 13.89 -8.12
C LEU A 360 22.03 12.87 -7.16
N ASP A 361 22.07 13.12 -5.84
CA ASP A 361 21.43 12.27 -4.84
C ASP A 361 19.91 12.17 -5.08
N GLN A 362 19.26 13.27 -5.46
CA GLN A 362 17.85 13.24 -5.85
C GLN A 362 17.60 12.39 -7.10
N GLN A 363 18.50 12.44 -8.09
CA GLN A 363 18.43 11.61 -9.30
C GLN A 363 18.63 10.13 -8.98
N LEU A 364 19.63 9.78 -8.16
CA LEU A 364 19.89 8.41 -7.71
C LEU A 364 18.70 7.83 -6.95
N ASN A 365 18.17 8.58 -5.97
CA ASN A 365 17.00 8.16 -5.22
C ASN A 365 15.76 7.99 -6.12
N LYS A 366 15.59 8.87 -7.10
CA LYS A 366 14.50 8.76 -8.07
C LYS A 366 14.67 7.55 -8.98
N ALA A 367 15.87 7.30 -9.49
CA ALA A 367 16.15 6.14 -10.35
C ALA A 367 15.90 4.83 -9.60
N ALA A 368 16.41 4.69 -8.37
CA ALA A 368 16.17 3.52 -7.53
C ALA A 368 14.68 3.33 -7.20
N ARG A 369 13.94 4.41 -6.93
CA ARG A 369 12.48 4.35 -6.74
C ARG A 369 11.76 3.95 -8.01
N ASP A 370 12.11 4.55 -9.15
CA ASP A 370 11.49 4.26 -10.44
C ASP A 370 11.71 2.79 -10.82
N PHE A 371 12.92 2.24 -10.62
CA PHE A 371 13.21 0.83 -10.85
C PHE A 371 12.35 -0.10 -9.99
N ARG A 372 12.23 0.16 -8.68
CA ARG A 372 11.37 -0.64 -7.78
C ARG A 372 9.90 -0.56 -8.17
N SER A 373 9.43 0.65 -8.48
CA SER A 373 8.03 0.94 -8.78
C SER A 373 7.57 0.34 -10.11
N TYR A 374 8.34 0.56 -11.18
CA TYR A 374 7.95 0.23 -12.56
C TYR A 374 8.68 -1.00 -13.12
N GLY A 375 9.78 -1.41 -12.50
CA GLY A 375 10.80 -2.22 -13.15
C GLY A 375 11.66 -1.39 -14.12
N PRO A 376 12.56 -2.06 -14.86
CA PRO A 376 13.33 -1.40 -15.92
C PRO A 376 12.41 -0.81 -16.99
N LEU A 377 12.81 0.33 -17.58
CA LEU A 377 12.19 0.85 -18.82
C LEU A 377 12.96 0.41 -20.07
N GLU A 378 14.19 -0.08 -19.89
CA GLU A 378 15.05 -0.66 -20.92
C GLU A 378 15.65 -1.97 -20.41
N CYS A 379 15.88 -2.92 -21.31
CA CYS A 379 16.40 -4.22 -20.92
C CYS A 379 17.34 -4.78 -21.98
N SER A 380 18.15 -5.75 -21.55
CA SER A 380 19.03 -6.49 -22.45
C SER A 380 18.26 -7.23 -23.56
N GLU A 381 18.94 -7.51 -24.67
CA GLU A 381 18.37 -8.26 -25.80
C GLU A 381 17.80 -9.64 -25.39
N LYS A 382 18.41 -10.30 -24.39
CA LYS A 382 17.92 -11.58 -23.86
C LYS A 382 16.54 -11.43 -23.23
N VAL A 383 16.35 -10.41 -22.40
CA VAL A 383 15.05 -10.14 -21.76
C VAL A 383 14.02 -9.74 -22.80
N THR A 384 14.38 -8.89 -23.75
CA THR A 384 13.50 -8.51 -24.88
C THR A 384 12.98 -9.75 -25.62
N LYS A 385 13.86 -10.71 -25.94
CA LYS A 385 13.46 -11.97 -26.60
C LYS A 385 12.48 -12.79 -25.77
N ILE A 386 12.69 -12.89 -24.45
CA ILE A 386 11.78 -13.62 -23.56
C ILE A 386 10.39 -12.97 -23.56
N VAL A 387 10.36 -11.65 -23.41
CA VAL A 387 9.10 -10.89 -23.38
C VAL A 387 8.38 -10.98 -24.72
N ASP A 388 9.09 -10.79 -25.84
CA ASP A 388 8.53 -10.88 -27.19
C ASP A 388 7.97 -12.27 -27.49
N ASN A 389 8.70 -13.33 -27.15
CA ASN A 389 8.22 -14.71 -27.30
C ASN A 389 6.91 -14.94 -26.53
N ARG A 390 6.81 -14.39 -25.31
CA ARG A 390 5.59 -14.53 -24.50
C ARG A 390 4.45 -13.66 -25.03
N MET A 391 4.74 -12.46 -25.54
CA MET A 391 3.75 -11.55 -26.14
C MET A 391 3.17 -12.11 -27.44
N ALA A 392 3.97 -12.84 -28.22
CA ALA A 392 3.54 -13.47 -29.47
C ALA A 392 2.48 -14.58 -29.28
N LEU A 393 2.36 -15.10 -28.07
CA LEU A 393 1.42 -16.19 -27.70
C LEU A 393 0.13 -15.68 -27.05
N LYS A 394 -0.16 -14.38 -27.19
CA LYS A 394 -1.35 -13.72 -26.63
C LYS A 394 -2.66 -14.29 -27.15
#